data_AF-A0A9D2ZS57-F1
#
_entry.id   AF-A0A9D2ZS57-F1
#
_cell.length_a   1.000
_cell.length_b   1.000
_cell.length_c   1.000
_cell.angle_alpha   90.00
_cell.angle_beta   90.00
_cell.angle_gamma   90.00
#
_symmetry.space_group_name_H-M   'P 1'
#
loop_
_entity.id
_entity.type
_entity.pdbx_description
1 polymer ?
#
loop_
_entity_poly.entity_id
_entity_poly.type
_entity_poly.pdbx_seq_one_letter_code
_entity_poly.pdbx_strand_id
1 'polypeptide(L)'
;MPTTHTPTAGTYRPASLGEKLIPRSYTRWVKQTAWAVAIANIVLIISGGVVRLTGSGLGCDAWPRCTSDGSWTTTPEMGIHGMVEFGNRLLTFVLVAVTVIAFLAVLRVVFPERVTLGRFIWGLLVGSRSESFRAQGLGAWLESRGFVAPRSRYSDLFNLTLLLLWGIPVQAVVGGISVWLRLNPWMITAHYMLSAL
;
A
#
# COMPACT_ATOMS: atom_id res chain seq x y z
N MET A 1 15.26 52.30 25.92
CA MET A 1 15.81 51.96 24.58
C MET A 1 15.21 50.62 24.16
N PRO A 2 14.46 50.53 23.05
CA PRO A 2 13.97 49.25 22.55
C PRO A 2 15.09 48.56 21.78
N THR A 3 15.43 47.33 22.14
CA THR A 3 16.39 46.49 21.42
C THR A 3 15.74 45.97 20.13
N THR A 4 16.10 46.57 19.00
CA THR A 4 15.80 46.03 17.66
C THR A 4 16.55 44.72 17.46
N HIS A 5 15.85 43.59 17.55
CA HIS A 5 16.35 42.31 17.06
C HIS A 5 16.24 42.29 15.54
N THR A 6 17.37 42.47 14.85
CA THR A 6 17.49 42.22 13.41
C THR A 6 17.23 40.73 13.13
N PRO A 7 16.22 40.35 12.33
CA PRO A 7 16.06 38.97 11.91
C PRO A 7 17.27 38.57 11.08
N THR A 8 18.06 37.61 11.56
CA THR A 8 19.11 36.99 10.76
C THR A 8 18.45 36.37 9.53
N ALA A 9 18.86 36.80 8.33
CA ALA A 9 18.41 36.26 7.06
C ALA A 9 18.83 34.78 6.99
N GLY A 10 17.95 33.89 7.45
CA GLY A 10 18.12 32.45 7.32
C GLY A 10 18.19 32.11 5.84
N THR A 11 19.28 31.48 5.43
CA THR A 11 19.44 30.93 4.08
C THR A 11 18.30 29.95 3.82
N TYR A 12 17.37 30.33 2.94
CA TYR A 12 16.32 29.41 2.48
C TYR A 12 16.99 28.29 1.68
N ARG A 13 17.24 27.15 2.33
CA ARG A 13 17.69 25.95 1.66
C ARG A 13 16.45 25.28 1.05
N PRO A 14 16.35 25.15 -0.29
CA PRO A 14 15.27 24.37 -0.87
C PRO A 14 15.36 22.94 -0.33
N ALA A 15 14.24 22.42 0.17
CA ALA A 15 14.17 21.07 0.72
C ALA A 15 14.71 20.06 -0.31
N SER A 16 15.63 19.21 0.14
CA SER A 16 16.22 18.14 -0.67
C SER A 16 15.15 17.14 -1.11
N LEU A 17 15.41 16.39 -2.19
CA LEU A 17 14.47 15.38 -2.71
C LEU A 17 14.09 14.36 -1.63
N GLY A 18 15.04 13.98 -0.76
CA GLY A 18 14.80 13.06 0.36
C GLY A 18 13.90 13.64 1.46
N GLU A 19 13.98 14.94 1.74
CA GLU A 19 13.08 15.61 2.69
C GLU A 19 11.67 15.79 2.12
N LYS A 20 11.55 15.92 0.80
CA LYS A 20 10.26 15.97 0.09
C LYS A 20 9.59 14.60 0.01
N LEU A 21 10.35 13.56 -0.34
CA LEU A 21 9.83 12.19 -0.47
C LEU A 21 9.45 11.57 0.88
N ILE A 22 10.15 11.94 1.95
CA ILE A 22 10.00 11.34 3.28
C ILE A 22 9.87 12.44 4.36
N PRO A 23 8.69 13.09 4.46
CA PRO A 23 8.47 14.22 5.36
C PRO A 23 8.40 13.79 6.83
N ARG A 24 8.78 14.69 7.74
CA ARG A 24 8.66 14.49 9.21
C ARG A 24 7.35 15.05 9.80
N SER A 25 6.58 15.76 8.99
CA SER A 25 5.29 16.35 9.36
C SER A 25 4.24 16.05 8.28
N TYR A 26 2.96 16.23 8.62
CA TYR A 26 1.88 16.08 7.65
C TYR A 26 1.97 17.19 6.60
N THR A 27 2.39 16.83 5.38
CA THR A 27 2.56 17.76 4.25
C THR A 27 1.54 17.46 3.16
N ARG A 28 1.45 18.36 2.16
CA ARG A 28 0.63 18.14 0.95
C ARG A 28 1.03 16.86 0.22
N TRP A 29 2.29 16.45 0.29
CA TRP A 29 2.80 15.20 -0.29
C TRP A 29 2.09 13.97 0.29
N VAL A 30 2.00 13.87 1.63
CA VAL A 30 1.29 12.77 2.31
C VAL A 30 -0.18 12.70 1.90
N LYS A 31 -0.83 13.86 1.75
CA LYS A 31 -2.21 13.94 1.26
C LYS A 31 -2.33 13.47 -0.20
N GLN A 32 -1.40 13.90 -1.06
CA GLN A 32 -1.39 13.51 -2.49
C GLN A 32 -1.17 12.01 -2.66
N THR A 33 -0.23 11.41 -1.92
CA THR A 33 0.01 9.97 -1.98
C THR A 33 -1.19 9.17 -1.47
N ALA A 34 -1.87 9.65 -0.42
CA ALA A 34 -3.10 9.02 0.07
C ALA A 34 -4.23 9.05 -0.98
N TRP A 35 -4.46 10.21 -1.63
CA TRP A 35 -5.42 10.30 -2.73
C TRP A 35 -5.03 9.45 -3.93
N ALA A 36 -3.74 9.39 -4.28
CA ALA A 36 -3.24 8.55 -5.36
C ALA A 36 -3.52 7.06 -5.08
N VAL A 37 -3.28 6.58 -3.86
CA VAL A 37 -3.62 5.21 -3.45
C VAL A 37 -5.13 4.96 -3.56
N ALA A 38 -5.96 5.87 -3.07
CA ALA A 38 -7.41 5.73 -3.11
C ALA A 38 -7.94 5.66 -4.56
N ILE A 39 -7.49 6.57 -5.42
CA ILE A 39 -7.88 6.60 -6.83
C ILE A 39 -7.38 5.34 -7.55
N ALA A 40 -6.14 4.93 -7.34
CA ALA A 40 -5.58 3.73 -7.95
C ALA A 40 -6.34 2.46 -7.53
N ASN A 41 -6.76 2.36 -6.26
CA ASN A 41 -7.62 1.26 -5.80
C ASN A 41 -8.99 1.26 -6.48
N ILE A 42 -9.65 2.43 -6.56
CA ILE A 42 -10.95 2.56 -7.23
C ILE A 42 -10.83 2.14 -8.70
N VAL A 43 -9.80 2.62 -9.40
CA VAL A 43 -9.53 2.25 -10.79
C VAL A 43 -9.31 0.74 -10.91
N LEU A 44 -8.54 0.12 -10.01
CA LEU A 44 -8.29 -1.32 -10.01
C LEU A 44 -9.58 -2.15 -9.79
N ILE A 45 -10.44 -1.73 -8.87
CA ILE A 45 -11.72 -2.39 -8.61
C ILE A 45 -12.63 -2.30 -9.84
N ILE A 46 -12.72 -1.11 -10.45
CA ILE A 46 -13.53 -0.90 -11.66
C ILE A 46 -12.97 -1.72 -12.83
N SER A 47 -11.65 -1.71 -13.05
CA SER A 47 -11.02 -2.50 -14.12
C SER A 47 -11.21 -4.00 -13.92
N GLY A 48 -11.13 -4.49 -12.68
CA GLY A 48 -11.46 -5.88 -12.34
C GLY A 48 -12.92 -6.22 -12.65
N GLY A 49 -13.85 -5.29 -12.38
CA GLY A 49 -15.25 -5.39 -12.76
C GLY A 49 -15.43 -5.49 -14.28
N VAL A 50 -14.71 -4.67 -15.04
CA VAL A 50 -14.71 -4.72 -16.51
C VAL A 50 -14.22 -6.09 -17.00
N VAL A 51 -13.06 -6.57 -16.52
CA VAL A 51 -12.52 -7.90 -16.87
C VAL A 51 -13.56 -9.01 -16.68
N ARG A 52 -14.33 -8.95 -15.59
CA ARG A 52 -15.39 -9.91 -15.29
C ARG A 52 -16.58 -9.78 -16.24
N LEU A 53 -17.06 -8.55 -16.46
CA LEU A 53 -18.23 -8.28 -17.30
C LEU A 53 -17.96 -8.56 -18.78
N THR A 54 -16.71 -8.43 -19.23
CA THR A 54 -16.30 -8.74 -20.62
C THR A 54 -15.89 -10.19 -20.82
N GLY A 55 -15.90 -11.03 -19.76
CA GLY A 55 -15.42 -12.41 -19.84
C GLY A 55 -13.91 -12.54 -20.06
N SER A 56 -13.14 -11.47 -19.89
CA SER A 56 -11.69 -11.42 -20.14
C SER A 56 -10.85 -12.08 -19.04
N GLY A 57 -11.45 -12.69 -18.02
CA GLY A 57 -10.72 -13.26 -16.88
C GLY A 57 -9.86 -14.49 -17.17
N LEU A 58 -9.85 -14.98 -18.41
CA LEU A 58 -8.97 -16.05 -18.93
C LEU A 58 -8.18 -15.56 -20.16
N GLY A 59 -8.03 -14.25 -20.34
CA GLY A 59 -7.25 -13.65 -21.41
C GLY A 59 -5.74 -13.89 -21.27
N CYS A 60 -5.24 -14.14 -20.05
CA CYS A 60 -3.92 -14.70 -19.75
C CYS A 60 -4.12 -16.06 -19.08
N ASP A 61 -3.75 -17.15 -19.76
CA ASP A 61 -4.01 -18.53 -19.32
C ASP A 61 -3.04 -19.02 -18.23
N ALA A 62 -1.99 -18.25 -17.93
CA ALA A 62 -1.02 -18.55 -16.89
C ALA A 62 -0.91 -17.44 -15.85
N TRP A 63 -0.26 -17.79 -14.74
CA TRP A 63 0.21 -16.88 -13.69
C TRP A 63 1.46 -17.53 -13.06
N PRO A 64 2.53 -16.78 -12.74
CA PRO A 64 2.72 -15.33 -12.78
C PRO A 64 3.03 -14.73 -14.15
N ARG A 65 3.29 -15.57 -15.15
CA ARG A 65 3.40 -15.15 -16.56
C ARG A 65 2.01 -14.87 -17.14
N CYS A 66 1.90 -14.28 -18.33
CA CYS A 66 0.59 -14.13 -18.98
C CYS A 66 0.21 -15.41 -19.72
N THR A 67 1.18 -16.11 -20.31
CA THR A 67 0.95 -17.31 -21.12
C THR A 67 1.64 -18.55 -20.57
N SER A 68 1.06 -19.72 -20.85
CA SER A 68 1.60 -21.03 -20.46
C SER A 68 2.90 -21.41 -21.19
N ASP A 69 3.12 -20.87 -22.40
CA ASP A 69 4.36 -21.02 -23.18
C ASP A 69 5.54 -20.19 -22.66
N GLY A 70 5.30 -19.26 -21.72
CA GLY A 70 6.33 -18.52 -21.01
C GLY A 70 6.43 -17.02 -21.35
N SER A 71 5.51 -16.46 -22.14
CA SER A 71 5.45 -15.01 -22.37
C SER A 71 4.96 -14.24 -21.13
N TRP A 72 5.62 -13.11 -20.86
CA TRP A 72 5.24 -12.16 -19.81
C TRP A 72 4.22 -11.13 -20.29
N THR A 73 3.98 -11.03 -21.60
CA THR A 73 3.10 -10.04 -22.22
C THR A 73 2.08 -10.72 -23.11
N THR A 74 1.05 -9.96 -23.48
CA THR A 74 0.03 -10.44 -24.42
C THR A 74 0.63 -10.71 -25.79
N THR A 75 0.20 -11.79 -26.44
CA THR A 75 0.50 -12.09 -27.83
C THR A 75 -0.68 -11.68 -28.71
N PRO A 76 -0.48 -11.39 -30.01
CA PRO A 76 -1.54 -10.98 -30.92
C PRO A 76 -2.72 -11.95 -30.99
N GLU A 77 -2.46 -13.25 -30.79
CA GLU A 77 -3.43 -14.33 -30.90
C GLU A 77 -4.47 -14.30 -29.76
N MET A 78 -4.17 -13.68 -28.62
CA MET A 78 -5.08 -13.55 -27.47
C MET A 78 -6.07 -12.37 -27.61
N GLY A 79 -5.87 -11.52 -28.63
CA GLY A 79 -6.79 -10.44 -28.98
C GLY A 79 -7.09 -9.46 -27.83
N ILE A 80 -8.30 -8.88 -27.89
CA ILE A 80 -8.73 -7.82 -26.96
C ILE A 80 -8.87 -8.32 -25.52
N HIS A 81 -9.28 -9.57 -25.32
CA HIS A 81 -9.47 -10.15 -23.98
C HIS A 81 -8.15 -10.30 -23.24
N GLY A 82 -7.07 -10.70 -23.92
CA GLY A 82 -5.73 -10.74 -23.35
C GLY A 82 -5.25 -9.36 -22.91
N MET A 83 -5.46 -8.32 -23.74
CA MET A 83 -5.08 -6.94 -23.40
C MET A 83 -5.83 -6.40 -22.18
N VAL A 84 -7.12 -6.71 -22.06
CA VAL A 84 -7.95 -6.28 -20.92
C VAL A 84 -7.47 -6.92 -19.63
N GLU A 85 -7.18 -8.23 -19.61
CA GLU A 85 -6.67 -8.89 -18.40
C GLU A 85 -5.26 -8.42 -18.04
N PHE A 86 -4.37 -8.33 -19.03
CA PHE A 86 -3.01 -7.86 -18.82
C PHE A 86 -2.97 -6.42 -18.28
N GLY A 87 -3.84 -5.54 -18.80
CA GLY A 87 -4.00 -4.18 -18.29
C GLY A 87 -4.37 -4.16 -16.81
N ASN A 88 -5.30 -5.03 -16.39
CA ASN A 88 -5.66 -5.16 -14.97
C ASN A 88 -4.48 -5.68 -14.12
N ARG A 89 -3.71 -6.65 -14.61
CA ARG A 89 -2.48 -7.13 -13.94
C ARG A 89 -1.45 -6.00 -13.77
N LEU A 90 -1.27 -5.18 -14.81
CA LEU A 90 -0.35 -4.04 -14.79
C LEU A 90 -0.77 -2.98 -13.75
N LEU A 91 -2.08 -2.69 -13.66
CA LEU A 91 -2.62 -1.76 -12.67
C LEU A 91 -2.32 -2.20 -11.22
N THR A 92 -2.33 -3.50 -10.93
CA THR A 92 -1.93 -4.01 -9.61
C THR A 92 -0.48 -3.65 -9.28
N PHE A 93 0.44 -3.79 -10.23
CA PHE A 93 1.84 -3.39 -10.01
C PHE A 93 2.00 -1.88 -9.80
N VAL A 94 1.23 -1.07 -10.53
CA VAL A 94 1.18 0.37 -10.30
C VAL A 94 0.67 0.69 -8.90
N LEU A 95 -0.41 0.03 -8.46
CA LEU A 95 -0.96 0.21 -7.11
C LEU A 95 0.04 -0.18 -6.02
N VAL A 96 0.80 -1.27 -6.20
CA VAL A 96 1.90 -1.64 -5.28
C VAL A 96 2.91 -0.51 -5.18
N ALA A 97 3.39 0.03 -6.30
CA ALA A 97 4.37 1.12 -6.30
C ALA A 97 3.85 2.37 -5.57
N VAL A 98 2.61 2.79 -5.86
CA VAL A 98 1.97 3.95 -5.20
C VAL A 98 1.79 3.70 -3.70
N THR A 99 1.43 2.47 -3.30
CA THR A 99 1.26 2.09 -1.89
C THR A 99 2.59 2.10 -1.13
N VAL A 100 3.68 1.61 -1.75
CA VAL A 100 5.02 1.70 -1.17
C VAL A 100 5.42 3.16 -0.97
N ILE A 101 5.17 4.04 -1.96
CA ILE A 101 5.46 5.48 -1.82
C ILE A 101 4.64 6.09 -0.67
N ALA A 102 3.35 5.78 -0.58
CA ALA A 102 2.49 6.28 0.50
C ALA A 102 2.95 5.77 1.89
N PHE A 103 3.34 4.50 1.98
CA PHE A 103 3.92 3.92 3.19
C PHE A 103 5.18 4.67 3.61
N LEU A 104 6.14 4.85 2.69
CA LEU A 104 7.37 5.61 2.95
C LEU A 104 7.09 7.05 3.38
N ALA A 105 6.10 7.71 2.79
CA ALA A 105 5.70 9.07 3.15
C ALA A 105 5.13 9.18 4.58
N VAL A 106 4.47 8.11 5.06
CA VAL A 106 3.90 8.04 6.42
C VAL A 106 4.92 7.54 7.44
N LEU A 107 5.89 6.71 7.03
CA LEU A 107 6.88 6.09 7.92
C LEU A 107 7.54 7.08 8.89
N ARG A 108 8.10 8.18 8.37
CA ARG A 108 8.81 9.17 9.23
C ARG A 108 7.89 10.18 9.92
N VAL A 109 6.64 10.29 9.49
CA VAL A 109 5.62 11.08 10.21
C VAL A 109 5.24 10.36 11.52
N VAL A 110 5.20 9.03 11.50
CA VAL A 110 4.81 8.20 12.63
C VAL A 110 6.00 7.82 13.51
N PHE A 111 7.17 7.62 12.89
CA PHE A 111 8.41 7.28 13.58
C PHE A 111 9.49 8.37 13.35
N PRO A 112 9.40 9.50 14.07
CA PRO A 112 10.31 10.64 13.88
C PRO A 112 11.73 10.41 14.43
N GLU A 113 11.91 9.51 15.41
CA GLU A 113 13.21 9.18 16.00
C GLU A 113 13.77 7.83 15.52
N ARG A 114 15.05 7.54 15.83
CA ARG A 114 15.73 6.29 15.45
C ARG A 114 15.14 5.09 16.18
N VAL A 115 14.03 4.59 15.66
CA VAL A 115 13.36 3.37 16.13
C VAL A 115 14.34 2.20 15.98
N THR A 116 14.65 1.51 17.08
CA THR A 116 15.47 0.29 17.05
C THR A 116 14.85 -0.73 16.09
N LEU A 117 15.69 -1.45 15.34
CA LEU A 117 15.24 -2.42 14.32
C LEU A 117 14.11 -3.35 14.79
N GLY A 118 14.16 -3.82 16.04
CA GLY A 118 13.10 -4.67 16.62
C GLY A 118 11.74 -3.98 16.77
N ARG A 119 11.71 -2.68 17.06
CA ARG A 119 10.48 -1.88 17.19
C ARG A 119 9.86 -1.60 15.80
N PHE A 120 10.71 -1.46 14.77
CA PHE A 120 10.29 -1.30 13.38
C PHE A 120 9.69 -2.60 12.81
N ILE A 121 10.35 -3.74 13.05
CA ILE A 121 9.86 -5.07 12.66
C ILE A 121 8.54 -5.39 13.36
N TRP A 122 8.42 -5.09 14.66
CA TRP A 122 7.18 -5.28 15.40
C TRP A 122 6.01 -4.46 14.82
N GLY A 123 6.25 -3.19 14.50
CA GLY A 123 5.25 -2.32 13.87
C GLY A 123 4.78 -2.81 12.50
N LEU A 124 5.68 -3.41 11.69
CA LEU A 124 5.36 -4.02 10.40
C LEU A 124 4.50 -5.30 10.52
N LEU A 125 4.70 -6.08 11.58
CA LEU A 125 4.04 -7.38 11.78
C LEU A 125 2.67 -7.26 12.44
N VAL A 126 2.55 -6.43 13.47
CA VAL A 126 1.36 -6.38 14.34
C VAL A 126 0.51 -5.13 14.04
N GLY A 127 1.06 -4.16 13.31
CA GLY A 127 0.48 -2.83 13.22
C GLY A 127 0.49 -2.12 14.56
N SER A 128 0.08 -0.85 14.57
CA SER A 128 -0.02 -0.04 15.78
C SER A 128 -1.37 -0.18 16.50
N ARG A 129 -2.26 -1.09 16.05
CA ARG A 129 -3.63 -1.28 16.57
C ARG A 129 -3.84 -2.67 17.18
N SER A 130 -4.07 -2.71 18.48
CA SER A 130 -5.42 -2.93 19.00
C SER A 130 -5.45 -2.51 20.47
N GLU A 131 -6.49 -1.78 20.89
CA GLU A 131 -6.71 -1.45 22.30
C GLU A 131 -6.79 -2.71 23.17
N SER A 132 -7.26 -3.81 22.58
CA SER A 132 -7.31 -5.17 23.14
C SER A 132 -5.92 -5.72 23.50
N PHE A 133 -4.87 -5.37 22.77
CA PHE A 133 -3.49 -5.79 23.07
C PHE A 133 -2.88 -4.95 24.19
N ARG A 134 -3.17 -3.64 24.21
CA ARG A 134 -2.71 -2.71 25.27
C ARG A 134 -3.32 -3.01 26.64
N ALA A 135 -4.53 -3.56 26.67
CA ALA A 135 -5.21 -3.97 27.89
C ALA A 135 -4.63 -5.26 28.54
N GLN A 136 -3.83 -6.02 27.80
CA GLN A 136 -3.16 -7.22 28.33
C GLN A 136 -1.83 -6.81 28.97
N GLY A 137 -1.44 -7.46 30.08
CA GLY A 137 -0.20 -7.13 30.79
C GLY A 137 1.06 -7.16 29.91
N LEU A 138 1.06 -7.98 28.84
CA LEU A 138 2.11 -8.01 27.83
C LEU A 138 2.18 -6.72 26.98
N GLY A 139 1.03 -6.12 26.65
CA GLY A 139 0.97 -4.87 25.89
C GLY A 139 1.50 -3.67 26.68
N ALA A 140 1.17 -3.59 27.96
CA ALA A 140 1.73 -2.59 28.87
C ALA A 140 3.25 -2.77 29.07
N TRP A 141 3.72 -4.01 29.18
CA TRP A 141 5.15 -4.33 29.25
C TRP A 141 5.89 -3.94 27.96
N LEU A 142 5.34 -4.30 26.79
CA LEU A 142 5.91 -3.93 25.48
C LEU A 142 5.91 -2.40 25.25
N GLU A 143 4.88 -1.69 25.74
CA GLU A 143 4.82 -0.23 25.71
C GLU A 143 5.89 0.41 26.59
N SER A 144 6.09 -0.10 27.82
CA SER A 144 7.18 0.37 28.70
C SER A 144 8.57 0.16 28.11
N ARG A 145 8.72 -0.85 27.24
CA ARG A 145 9.94 -1.13 26.47
C ARG A 145 10.01 -0.39 25.13
N GLY A 146 8.96 0.38 24.79
CA GLY A 146 8.86 1.19 23.59
C GLY A 146 8.44 0.45 22.31
N PHE A 147 8.12 -0.85 22.35
CA PHE A 147 7.75 -1.61 21.15
C PHE A 147 6.41 -1.20 20.53
N VAL A 148 5.61 -0.41 21.23
CA VAL A 148 4.33 0.13 20.73
C VAL A 148 4.53 1.58 20.28
N ALA A 149 4.08 1.91 19.06
CA ALA A 149 4.09 3.28 18.57
C ALA A 149 3.20 4.20 19.43
N PRO A 150 3.60 5.45 19.72
CA PRO A 150 2.75 6.39 20.45
C PRO A 150 1.38 6.55 19.77
N ARG A 151 0.32 6.63 20.58
CA ARG A 151 -1.06 6.81 20.10
C ARG A 151 -1.18 8.22 19.50
N SER A 152 -1.01 8.32 18.18
CA SER A 152 -1.07 9.59 17.45
C SER A 152 -2.18 9.52 16.40
N ARG A 153 -2.69 10.69 15.99
CA ARG A 153 -3.64 10.80 14.86
C ARG A 153 -3.10 10.15 13.56
N TYR A 154 -1.79 9.93 13.46
CA TYR A 154 -1.12 9.37 12.28
C TYR A 154 -0.95 7.84 12.35
N SER A 155 -1.17 7.20 13.51
CA SER A 155 -1.03 5.74 13.70
C SER A 155 -2.08 4.96 12.88
N ASP A 156 -3.26 5.53 12.67
CA ASP A 156 -4.30 4.96 11.81
C ASP A 156 -3.90 4.97 10.33
N LEU A 157 -3.25 6.03 9.86
CA LEU A 157 -2.71 6.10 8.48
C LEU A 157 -1.63 5.04 8.25
N PHE A 158 -0.77 4.82 9.24
CA PHE A 158 0.24 3.76 9.18
C PHE A 158 -0.39 2.37 9.08
N ASN A 159 -1.41 2.08 9.89
CA ASN A 159 -2.12 0.80 9.84
C ASN A 159 -2.83 0.59 8.51
N LEU A 160 -3.44 1.64 7.94
CA LEU A 160 -4.05 1.58 6.61
C LEU A 160 -3.01 1.30 5.53
N THR A 161 -1.85 1.98 5.58
CA THR A 161 -0.77 1.70 4.62
C THR A 161 -0.18 0.30 4.78
N LEU A 162 -0.12 -0.24 6.01
CA LEU A 162 0.30 -1.63 6.25
C LEU A 162 -0.72 -2.64 5.74
N LEU A 163 -2.00 -2.40 6.00
CA LEU A 163 -3.10 -3.22 5.50
C LEU A 163 -3.03 -3.30 3.97
N LEU A 164 -2.82 -2.17 3.29
CA LEU A 164 -2.68 -2.15 1.84
C LEU A 164 -1.37 -2.80 1.38
N LEU A 165 -0.26 -2.56 2.08
CA LEU A 165 1.05 -3.13 1.73
C LEU A 165 1.04 -4.67 1.77
N TRP A 166 0.33 -5.28 2.72
CA TRP A 166 0.16 -6.73 2.81
C TRP A 166 -1.05 -7.26 2.03
N GLY A 167 -2.13 -6.48 1.98
CA GLY A 167 -3.37 -6.84 1.30
C GLY A 167 -3.19 -6.97 -0.21
N ILE A 168 -2.45 -6.06 -0.85
CA ILE A 168 -2.25 -6.10 -2.32
C ILE A 168 -1.48 -7.36 -2.77
N PRO A 169 -0.34 -7.76 -2.15
CA PRO A 169 0.32 -9.02 -2.47
C PRO A 169 -0.57 -10.24 -2.25
N VAL A 170 -1.31 -10.30 -1.15
CA VAL A 170 -2.25 -11.40 -0.87
C VAL A 170 -3.32 -11.45 -1.96
N GLN A 171 -3.88 -10.30 -2.34
CA GLN A 171 -4.83 -10.20 -3.44
C GLN A 171 -4.27 -10.67 -4.78
N ALA A 172 -3.04 -10.27 -5.11
CA ALA A 172 -2.39 -10.69 -6.34
C ALA A 172 -2.19 -12.22 -6.40
N VAL A 173 -1.84 -12.85 -5.27
CA VAL A 173 -1.72 -14.30 -5.16
C VAL A 173 -3.08 -14.99 -5.28
N VAL A 174 -4.10 -14.49 -4.57
CA VAL A 174 -5.47 -15.01 -4.64
C VAL A 174 -6.03 -14.91 -6.06
N GLY A 175 -5.83 -13.77 -6.73
CA GLY A 175 -6.20 -13.54 -8.12
C GLY A 175 -5.45 -14.47 -9.08
N GLY A 176 -4.14 -14.66 -8.88
CA GLY A 176 -3.34 -15.59 -9.69
C GLY A 176 -3.78 -17.05 -9.55
N ILE A 177 -4.05 -17.50 -8.33
CA ILE A 177 -4.58 -18.85 -8.06
C ILE A 177 -5.95 -19.04 -8.73
N SER A 178 -6.77 -17.99 -8.84
CA SER A 178 -8.09 -18.09 -9.49
C SER A 178 -8.00 -18.46 -10.97
N VAL A 179 -6.90 -18.13 -11.66
CA VAL A 179 -6.64 -18.52 -13.05
C VAL A 179 -6.43 -20.03 -13.14
N TRP A 180 -5.62 -20.61 -12.26
CA TRP A 180 -5.40 -22.06 -12.19
C TRP A 180 -6.67 -22.84 -11.85
N LEU A 181 -7.53 -22.23 -11.02
CA LEU A 181 -8.82 -22.81 -10.63
C LEU A 181 -9.95 -22.53 -11.64
N ARG A 182 -9.62 -22.04 -12.85
CA ARG A 182 -10.57 -21.73 -13.92
C ARG A 182 -11.75 -20.87 -13.45
N LEU A 183 -11.45 -19.75 -12.80
CA LEU A 183 -12.45 -18.76 -12.37
C LEU A 183 -13.51 -19.33 -11.40
N ASN A 184 -13.10 -20.19 -10.45
CA ASN A 184 -13.99 -20.70 -9.41
C ASN A 184 -14.78 -19.54 -8.73
N PRO A 185 -16.13 -19.52 -8.79
CA PRO A 185 -16.95 -18.42 -8.30
C PRO A 185 -16.72 -18.07 -6.83
N TRP A 186 -16.41 -19.07 -5.99
CA TRP A 186 -16.11 -18.86 -4.58
C TRP A 186 -14.79 -18.12 -4.38
N MET A 187 -13.78 -18.42 -5.20
CA MET A 187 -12.48 -17.74 -5.15
C MET A 187 -12.59 -16.28 -5.62
N ILE A 188 -13.35 -16.04 -6.69
CA ILE A 188 -13.61 -14.68 -7.18
C ILE A 188 -14.38 -13.86 -6.15
N THR A 189 -15.39 -14.45 -5.51
CA THR A 189 -16.13 -13.79 -4.44
C THR A 189 -15.22 -13.46 -3.27
N ALA A 190 -14.36 -14.39 -2.84
CA ALA A 190 -13.37 -14.14 -1.80
C ALA A 190 -12.40 -13.01 -2.17
N HIS A 191 -11.93 -12.97 -3.41
CA HIS A 191 -11.06 -11.91 -3.93
C HIS A 191 -11.72 -10.52 -3.90
N TYR A 192 -12.99 -10.43 -4.33
CA TYR A 192 -13.76 -9.18 -4.27
C TYR A 192 -14.07 -8.76 -2.83
N MET A 193 -14.44 -9.69 -1.95
CA MET A 193 -14.70 -9.37 -0.54
C MET A 193 -13.45 -8.89 0.18
N LEU A 194 -12.30 -9.52 -0.08
CA LEU A 194 -11.02 -9.07 0.45
C LEU A 194 -10.63 -7.68 -0.10
N SER A 195 -11.14 -7.26 -1.27
CA SER A 195 -10.85 -5.94 -1.86
C SER A 195 -11.74 -4.84 -1.27
N ALA A 196 -12.83 -5.24 -0.63
CA ALA A 196 -13.78 -4.33 0.03
C ALA A 196 -13.45 -4.09 1.53
N LEU A 197 -12.45 -4.80 2.06
CA LEU A 197 -11.92 -4.65 3.43
C LEU A 197 -10.76 -3.66 3.48
#